data_AF-A0A1A6AIN2-F1
#
_entry.id   AF-A0A1A6AIN2-F1
#
_cell.length_a   1.000
_cell.length_b   1.000
_cell.length_c   1.000
_cell.angle_alpha   90.00
_cell.angle_beta   90.00
_cell.angle_gamma   90.00
#
_symmetry.space_group_name_H-M   'P 1'
#
loop_
_entity.id
_entity.type
_entity.pdbx_description
1 polymer ?
#
loop_
_entity_poly.entity_id
_entity_poly.type
_entity_poly.pdbx_seq_one_letter_code
_entity_poly.pdbx_strand_id
1 'polypeptide(L)'
;MEKCHRNLVCLQVHNDYLIQGGETKTAQLIGDVLEEYGLHIIRYYKSNNEIAQKGKLGKLIVGIKAIYNPDTVKEINAILDAMHVDFALVHNTSPIISNSIYKILMERNIPVLKYLQNYNLMCLNGAIDHGECCKNCSEHLWIGVKQRCYKNSVAYSLIKYISKKEFDKKYRDKIAGFMPNSEFVRDRHVQYGLNINKMNVMYNYIEGHCVNDEKIIERQRYLYFGRISKEKGVFTIIKAFQDMIDLQLDIMGSGELVEQITKYIREHGLKNVRYIGSRTGKELAEVIHEAKAVIVSSEWDEPLPRTIMESYLQGTPVVGTDRGGIPEMINEGQTGYIYKSGDVRSLKCSISRMESLSDDQYTYMRLSCLEEAKNKYTKEKYVQRFIECIGRHLK
;
A
#
# COMPACT_ATOMS: atom_id res chain seq x y z
N MET A 1 11.33 -29.56 3.59
CA MET A 1 11.50 -28.33 2.80
C MET A 1 11.97 -27.13 3.63
N GLU A 2 11.70 -27.04 4.95
CA GLU A 2 12.10 -25.91 5.80
C GLU A 2 13.61 -25.65 6.00
N LYS A 3 14.49 -26.63 5.71
CA LYS A 3 15.95 -26.46 5.88
C LYS A 3 16.67 -25.86 4.66
N CYS A 4 16.05 -25.80 3.48
CA CYS A 4 16.77 -25.49 2.23
C CYS A 4 17.03 -23.98 2.01
N HIS A 5 16.30 -23.10 2.69
CA HIS A 5 16.35 -21.65 2.46
C HIS A 5 17.04 -20.84 3.57
N ARG A 6 17.48 -21.50 4.65
CA ARG A 6 18.04 -20.86 5.87
C ARG A 6 19.44 -20.24 5.70
N ASN A 7 19.95 -20.14 4.46
CA ASN A 7 21.27 -19.58 4.16
C ASN A 7 21.27 -18.72 2.88
N LEU A 8 20.10 -18.38 2.32
CA LEU A 8 20.06 -17.55 1.12
C LEU A 8 20.43 -16.10 1.45
N VAL A 9 21.28 -15.52 0.61
CA VAL A 9 21.67 -14.11 0.66
C VAL A 9 20.82 -13.31 -0.33
N CYS A 10 20.02 -12.39 0.19
CA CYS A 10 19.13 -11.55 -0.59
C CYS A 10 19.63 -10.11 -0.62
N LEU A 11 19.83 -9.56 -1.82
CA LEU A 11 20.03 -8.12 -2.00
C LEU A 11 18.66 -7.41 -2.06
N GLN A 12 18.30 -6.73 -0.98
CA GLN A 12 17.06 -5.96 -0.90
C GLN A 12 17.28 -4.52 -1.39
N VAL A 13 16.53 -4.14 -2.43
CA VAL A 13 16.67 -2.85 -3.12
C VAL A 13 15.41 -2.02 -2.93
N HIS A 14 15.56 -0.83 -2.35
CA HIS A 14 14.44 0.10 -2.16
C HIS A 14 14.88 1.57 -2.28
N ASN A 15 14.02 2.39 -2.88
CA ASN A 15 14.20 3.83 -2.96
C ASN A 15 13.13 4.53 -2.11
N ASP A 16 13.56 5.32 -1.13
CA ASP A 16 12.66 6.12 -0.29
C ASP A 16 12.09 7.32 -1.03
N TYR A 17 10.77 7.49 -0.94
CA TYR A 17 10.10 8.73 -1.32
C TYR A 17 10.29 9.81 -0.23
N LEU A 18 10.14 11.08 -0.63
CA LEU A 18 10.32 12.28 0.22
C LEU A 18 9.44 12.33 1.47
N ILE A 19 8.39 11.51 1.54
CA ILE A 19 7.52 11.34 2.70
C ILE A 19 7.60 9.86 3.04
N GLN A 20 7.96 9.51 4.29
CA GLN A 20 7.87 8.14 4.80
C GLN A 20 6.41 7.67 4.68
N GLY A 21 6.11 6.96 3.60
CA GLY A 21 4.83 6.31 3.37
C GLY A 21 4.82 4.88 3.91
N GLY A 22 3.68 4.19 3.77
CA GLY A 22 3.56 2.79 4.14
C GLY A 22 4.59 1.88 3.45
N GLU A 23 5.02 2.22 2.23
CA GLU A 23 5.93 1.40 1.43
C GLU A 23 7.34 1.24 2.01
N THR A 24 7.94 2.30 2.55
CA THR A 24 9.27 2.23 3.19
C THR A 24 9.20 1.39 4.46
N LYS A 25 8.18 1.64 5.30
CA LYS A 25 7.96 0.83 6.50
C LYS A 25 7.73 -0.64 6.13
N THR A 26 6.95 -0.91 5.08
CA THR A 26 6.73 -2.27 4.58
C THR A 26 8.01 -2.90 4.05
N ALA A 27 8.86 -2.20 3.30
CA ALA A 27 10.13 -2.76 2.83
C ALA A 27 11.07 -3.13 3.99
N GLN A 28 11.18 -2.26 5.00
CA GLN A 28 11.95 -2.53 6.22
C GLN A 28 11.42 -3.76 6.95
N LEU A 29 10.12 -3.77 7.25
CA LEU A 29 9.42 -4.88 7.91
C LEU A 29 9.65 -6.22 7.17
N ILE A 30 9.57 -6.22 5.84
CA ILE A 30 9.85 -7.41 5.04
C ILE A 30 11.30 -7.88 5.23
N GLY A 31 12.28 -6.97 5.18
CA GLY A 31 13.68 -7.33 5.42
C GLY A 31 13.89 -7.95 6.80
N ASP A 32 13.35 -7.30 7.83
CA ASP A 32 13.51 -7.71 9.23
C ASP A 32 12.89 -9.09 9.50
N VAL A 33 11.71 -9.36 8.94
CA VAL A 33 11.06 -10.68 9.03
C VAL A 33 11.88 -11.76 8.36
N LEU A 34 12.44 -11.49 7.18
CA LEU A 34 13.21 -12.48 6.46
C LEU A 34 14.51 -12.83 7.19
N GLU A 35 15.14 -11.86 7.85
CA GLU A 35 16.30 -12.11 8.73
C GLU A 35 15.94 -12.99 9.93
N GLU A 36 14.82 -12.73 10.59
CA GLU A 36 14.37 -13.55 11.72
C GLU A 36 14.16 -15.02 11.32
N TYR A 37 13.77 -15.27 10.08
CA TYR A 37 13.57 -16.61 9.53
C TYR A 37 14.82 -17.19 8.83
N GLY A 38 15.96 -16.53 8.98
CA GLY A 38 17.29 -17.06 8.62
C GLY A 38 17.82 -16.68 7.25
N LEU A 39 17.23 -15.71 6.54
CA LEU A 39 17.84 -15.18 5.32
C LEU A 39 18.85 -14.09 5.69
N HIS A 40 19.95 -13.99 4.94
CA HIS A 40 20.88 -12.88 5.10
C HIS A 40 20.48 -11.74 4.16
N ILE A 41 20.06 -10.59 4.71
CA ILE A 41 19.56 -9.47 3.90
C ILE A 41 20.62 -8.37 3.78
N ILE A 42 21.10 -8.14 2.55
CA ILE A 42 21.92 -6.98 2.21
C ILE A 42 20.98 -5.85 1.79
N ARG A 43 20.84 -4.81 2.62
CA ARG A 43 19.96 -3.66 2.32
C ARG A 43 20.70 -2.59 1.52
N TYR A 44 20.21 -2.31 0.31
CA TYR A 44 20.68 -1.21 -0.54
C TYR A 44 19.57 -0.17 -0.70
N TYR A 45 19.55 0.82 0.21
CA TYR A 45 18.52 1.87 0.26
C TYR A 45 19.07 3.23 -0.16
N LYS A 46 18.30 3.98 -0.94
CA LYS A 46 18.62 5.37 -1.34
C LYS A 46 17.48 6.30 -0.97
N SER A 47 17.79 7.48 -0.43
CA SER A 47 16.80 8.50 -0.06
C SER A 47 16.92 9.77 -0.88
N ASN A 48 15.79 10.45 -1.09
CA ASN A 48 15.71 11.71 -1.86
C ASN A 48 16.17 12.95 -1.08
N ASN A 49 16.55 12.82 0.20
CA ASN A 49 16.83 13.95 1.10
C ASN A 49 18.02 14.80 0.64
N GLU A 50 19.03 14.18 0.02
CA GLU A 50 20.27 14.87 -0.40
C GLU A 50 20.10 15.72 -1.68
N ILE A 51 19.00 15.55 -2.40
CA ILE A 51 18.84 16.06 -3.77
C ILE A 51 18.02 17.36 -3.82
N ALA A 52 17.18 17.60 -2.80
CA ALA A 52 16.30 18.77 -2.74
C ALA A 52 17.06 20.12 -2.72
N GLN A 53 18.36 20.10 -2.42
CA GLN A 53 19.19 21.30 -2.24
C GLN A 53 19.86 21.83 -3.53
N LYS A 54 19.83 21.11 -4.67
CA LYS A 54 20.69 21.43 -5.85
C LYS A 54 20.07 22.30 -6.97
N GLY A 55 19.05 23.11 -6.68
CA GLY A 55 18.50 24.09 -7.65
C GLY A 55 17.95 23.46 -8.95
N LYS A 56 17.84 24.24 -10.04
CA LYS A 56 17.29 23.77 -11.35
C LYS A 56 18.21 22.79 -12.09
N LEU A 57 19.54 22.96 -11.98
CA LEU A 57 20.52 22.09 -12.64
C LEU A 57 20.57 20.70 -11.98
N GLY A 58 20.53 20.64 -10.65
CA GLY A 58 20.45 19.38 -9.90
C GLY A 58 19.19 18.60 -10.25
N LYS A 59 18.04 19.29 -10.40
CA LYS A 59 16.77 18.70 -10.84
C LYS A 59 16.87 18.03 -12.23
N LEU A 60 17.63 18.60 -13.16
CA LEU A 60 17.85 18.02 -14.49
C LEU A 60 18.76 16.77 -14.43
N ILE A 61 19.87 16.85 -13.68
CA ILE A 61 20.80 15.72 -13.46
C ILE A 61 20.06 14.53 -12.84
N VAL A 62 19.14 14.78 -11.91
CA VAL A 62 18.31 13.74 -11.27
C VAL A 62 17.37 13.09 -12.27
N GLY A 63 16.81 13.88 -13.20
CA GLY A 63 16.01 13.36 -14.30
C GLY A 63 16.79 12.39 -15.18
N ILE A 64 18.04 12.72 -15.52
CA ILE A 64 18.92 11.84 -16.31
C ILE A 64 19.32 10.60 -15.51
N LYS A 65 19.72 10.78 -14.23
CA LYS A 65 20.05 9.66 -13.34
C LYS A 65 18.88 8.71 -13.10
N ALA A 66 17.63 9.17 -13.23
CA ALA A 66 16.45 8.32 -13.11
C ALA A 66 16.29 7.31 -14.25
N ILE A 67 16.96 7.53 -15.38
CA ILE A 67 17.05 6.55 -16.47
C ILE A 67 18.23 5.61 -16.21
N TYR A 68 19.41 6.19 -15.96
CA TYR A 68 20.63 5.44 -15.68
C TYR A 68 21.50 6.14 -14.64
N ASN A 69 21.73 5.46 -13.51
CA ASN A 69 22.59 5.97 -12.45
C ASN A 69 23.93 5.22 -12.39
N PRO A 70 25.07 5.86 -12.76
CA PRO A 70 26.39 5.23 -12.71
C PRO A 70 26.87 4.98 -11.28
N ASP A 71 26.42 5.78 -10.30
CA ASP A 71 26.79 5.59 -8.89
C ASP A 71 26.21 4.26 -8.38
N THR A 72 24.93 3.99 -8.71
CA THR A 72 24.29 2.69 -8.44
C THR A 72 25.03 1.55 -9.13
N VAL A 73 25.54 1.75 -10.34
CA VAL A 73 26.32 0.71 -11.03
C VAL A 73 27.58 0.37 -10.26
N LYS A 74 28.33 1.39 -9.83
CA LYS A 74 29.57 1.19 -9.07
C LYS A 74 29.31 0.51 -7.72
N GLU A 75 28.33 1.00 -6.96
CA GLU A 75 28.01 0.51 -5.62
C GLU A 75 27.50 -0.93 -5.64
N ILE A 76 26.60 -1.27 -6.57
CA ILE A 76 26.07 -2.64 -6.69
C ILE A 76 27.16 -3.62 -7.14
N ASN A 77 28.01 -3.25 -8.10
CA ASN A 77 29.13 -4.12 -8.47
C ASN A 77 30.06 -4.37 -7.28
N ALA A 78 30.39 -3.34 -6.49
CA ALA A 78 31.21 -3.52 -5.29
C ALA A 78 30.57 -4.49 -4.28
N ILE A 79 29.24 -4.45 -4.10
CA ILE A 79 28.52 -5.42 -3.26
C ILE A 79 28.62 -6.84 -3.83
N LEU A 80 28.33 -7.00 -5.13
CA LEU A 80 28.33 -8.31 -5.80
C LEU A 80 29.73 -8.91 -5.97
N ASP A 81 30.79 -8.09 -5.94
CA ASP A 81 32.18 -8.54 -5.95
C ASP A 81 32.65 -8.96 -4.54
N ALA A 82 32.12 -8.33 -3.49
CA ALA A 82 32.51 -8.60 -2.11
C ALA A 82 31.72 -9.76 -1.46
N MET A 83 30.49 -10.01 -1.91
CA MET A 83 29.57 -10.95 -1.27
C MET A 83 28.82 -11.78 -2.30
N HIS A 84 28.61 -13.06 -1.97
CA HIS A 84 27.69 -13.93 -2.72
C HIS A 84 26.25 -13.46 -2.51
N VAL A 85 25.47 -13.38 -3.59
CA VAL A 85 24.05 -13.00 -3.58
C VAL A 85 23.29 -14.06 -4.37
N ASP A 86 22.28 -14.67 -3.75
CA ASP A 86 21.47 -15.71 -4.40
C ASP A 86 20.35 -15.11 -5.24
N PHE A 87 19.75 -14.00 -4.78
CA PHE A 87 18.71 -13.27 -5.51
C PHE A 87 18.59 -11.82 -5.05
N ALA A 88 17.88 -11.02 -5.84
CA ALA A 88 17.56 -9.64 -5.49
C ALA A 88 16.04 -9.46 -5.29
N LEU A 89 15.66 -8.83 -4.18
CA LEU A 89 14.29 -8.39 -3.92
C LEU A 89 14.17 -6.89 -4.18
N VAL A 90 13.50 -6.52 -5.28
CA VAL A 90 13.40 -5.14 -5.74
C VAL A 90 12.01 -4.58 -5.50
N HIS A 91 11.86 -3.64 -4.57
CA HIS A 91 10.59 -2.97 -4.30
C HIS A 91 10.36 -1.83 -5.29
N ASN A 92 11.14 -0.76 -5.14
CA ASN A 92 11.04 0.43 -5.98
C ASN A 92 12.42 0.98 -6.30
N THR A 93 12.61 1.37 -7.55
CA THR A 93 13.89 1.88 -8.05
C THR A 93 13.82 3.36 -8.45
N SER A 94 12.62 3.93 -8.55
CA SER A 94 12.43 5.31 -8.98
C SER A 94 12.50 6.26 -7.78
N PRO A 95 13.21 7.40 -7.86
CA PRO A 95 13.93 7.91 -9.04
C PRO A 95 15.45 7.69 -9.01
N ILE A 96 16.08 7.28 -7.90
CA ILE A 96 17.55 7.35 -7.78
C ILE A 96 18.24 6.08 -8.28
N ILE A 97 17.72 4.91 -7.91
CA ILE A 97 18.34 3.61 -8.24
C ILE A 97 18.23 3.33 -9.76
N SER A 98 17.18 3.85 -10.40
CA SER A 98 16.94 3.76 -11.85
C SER A 98 16.78 2.32 -12.35
N ASN A 99 16.71 2.12 -13.67
CA ASN A 99 16.69 0.76 -14.24
C ASN A 99 18.08 0.13 -14.37
N SER A 100 19.16 0.86 -14.06
CA SER A 100 20.53 0.32 -14.13
C SER A 100 20.71 -0.90 -13.22
N ILE A 101 19.99 -0.96 -12.10
CA ILE A 101 19.99 -2.13 -11.21
C ILE A 101 19.62 -3.44 -11.93
N TYR A 102 18.60 -3.44 -12.79
CA TYR A 102 18.18 -4.66 -13.49
C TYR A 102 19.24 -5.11 -14.48
N LYS A 103 19.92 -4.17 -15.15
CA LYS A 103 21.01 -4.48 -16.07
C LYS A 103 22.12 -5.25 -15.35
N ILE A 104 22.61 -4.72 -14.23
CA ILE A 104 23.74 -5.29 -13.48
C ILE A 104 23.38 -6.66 -12.92
N LEU A 105 22.19 -6.79 -12.31
CA LEU A 105 21.73 -8.05 -11.73
C LEU A 105 21.63 -9.14 -12.81
N MET A 106 21.08 -8.81 -13.98
CA MET A 106 20.96 -9.76 -15.08
C MET A 106 22.32 -10.11 -15.71
N GLU A 107 23.25 -9.16 -15.84
CA GLU A 107 24.63 -9.43 -16.31
C GLU A 107 25.40 -10.37 -15.38
N ARG A 108 25.08 -10.33 -14.08
CA ARG A 108 25.63 -11.22 -13.05
C ARG A 108 24.81 -12.50 -12.83
N ASN A 109 23.80 -12.76 -13.66
CA ASN A 109 22.86 -13.88 -13.53
C ASN A 109 22.15 -13.97 -12.17
N ILE A 110 21.94 -12.83 -11.50
CA ILE A 110 21.20 -12.76 -10.25
C ILE A 110 19.70 -12.70 -10.55
N PRO A 111 18.90 -13.70 -10.13
CA PRO A 111 17.46 -13.68 -10.33
C PRO A 111 16.80 -12.55 -9.54
N VAL A 112 15.83 -11.89 -10.17
CA VAL A 112 15.13 -10.72 -9.61
C VAL A 112 13.70 -11.10 -9.25
N LEU A 113 13.36 -10.95 -7.97
CA LEU A 113 11.99 -10.95 -7.47
C LEU A 113 11.54 -9.50 -7.30
N LYS A 114 10.50 -9.08 -8.02
CA LYS A 114 10.03 -7.69 -8.00
C LYS A 114 8.75 -7.55 -7.17
N TYR A 115 8.82 -6.78 -6.09
CA TYR A 115 7.66 -6.49 -5.25
C TYR A 115 6.81 -5.37 -5.86
N LEU A 116 5.49 -5.57 -5.94
CA LEU A 116 4.55 -4.64 -6.55
C LEU A 116 3.60 -4.11 -5.46
N GLN A 117 3.94 -2.97 -4.86
CA GLN A 117 3.16 -2.32 -3.79
C GLN A 117 2.14 -1.30 -4.29
N ASN A 118 2.32 -0.86 -5.53
CA ASN A 118 1.63 0.26 -6.15
C ASN A 118 1.62 0.05 -7.67
N TYR A 119 1.09 1.03 -8.40
CA TYR A 119 0.99 0.98 -9.85
C TYR A 119 2.18 1.65 -10.55
N ASN A 120 3.32 1.86 -9.87
CA ASN A 120 4.48 2.53 -10.44
C ASN A 120 5.13 1.78 -11.59
N LEU A 121 4.75 0.52 -11.89
CA LEU A 121 5.19 -0.14 -13.11
C LEU A 121 4.32 0.22 -14.33
N MET A 122 3.00 0.31 -14.14
CA MET A 122 2.06 0.60 -15.22
C MET A 122 1.67 2.08 -15.38
N CYS A 123 1.85 2.89 -14.34
CA CYS A 123 1.34 4.26 -14.30
C CYS A 123 2.44 5.31 -14.05
N LEU A 124 2.36 6.46 -14.71
CA LEU A 124 3.31 7.57 -14.51
C LEU A 124 3.12 8.28 -13.17
N ASN A 125 1.91 8.37 -12.62
CA ASN A 125 1.74 8.91 -11.27
C ASN A 125 1.93 7.83 -10.18
N GLY A 126 1.81 6.54 -10.53
CA GLY A 126 1.95 5.41 -9.61
C GLY A 126 0.70 5.08 -8.80
N ALA A 127 -0.37 5.89 -8.92
CA ALA A 127 -1.60 5.78 -8.15
C ALA A 127 -2.85 5.49 -9.02
N ILE A 128 -2.74 5.60 -10.35
CA ILE A 128 -3.89 5.54 -11.30
C ILE A 128 -4.96 6.58 -10.89
N ASP A 129 -4.51 7.71 -10.35
CA ASP A 129 -5.40 8.73 -9.79
C ASP A 129 -5.14 10.09 -10.45
N HIS A 130 -5.85 10.34 -11.55
CA HIS A 130 -5.84 11.62 -12.28
C HIS A 130 -7.21 11.87 -12.94
N GLY A 131 -8.28 11.57 -12.21
CA GLY A 131 -9.66 11.70 -12.67
C GLY A 131 -10.01 10.81 -13.87
N GLU A 132 -10.96 11.26 -14.70
CA GLU A 132 -11.47 10.48 -15.84
C GLU A 132 -10.40 10.16 -16.90
N CYS A 133 -9.31 10.93 -16.95
CA CYS A 133 -8.20 10.73 -17.88
C CYS A 133 -7.52 9.36 -17.71
N CYS A 134 -7.58 8.74 -16.53
CA CYS A 134 -6.95 7.46 -16.28
C CYS A 134 -7.57 6.30 -17.08
N LYS A 135 -8.85 6.40 -17.46
CA LYS A 135 -9.54 5.36 -18.25
C LYS A 135 -8.92 5.16 -19.64
N ASN A 136 -8.36 6.23 -20.23
CA ASN A 136 -7.75 6.20 -21.56
C ASN A 136 -6.26 5.82 -21.52
N CYS A 137 -5.62 5.83 -20.34
CA CYS A 137 -4.18 5.58 -20.19
C CYS A 137 -3.80 4.10 -20.15
N SER A 138 -4.74 3.18 -20.00
CA SER A 138 -4.49 1.73 -19.99
C SER A 138 -3.84 1.23 -21.28
N GLU A 139 -4.17 1.84 -22.42
CA GLU A 139 -3.66 1.45 -23.73
C GLU A 139 -2.47 2.33 -24.19
N HIS A 140 -2.39 3.57 -23.71
CA HIS A 140 -1.42 4.57 -24.17
C HIS A 140 -0.82 5.42 -23.03
N LEU A 141 0.25 4.93 -22.39
CA LEU A 141 0.98 5.68 -21.34
C LEU A 141 1.46 7.08 -21.76
N TRP A 142 1.59 7.35 -23.06
CA TRP A 142 1.94 8.68 -23.60
C TRP A 142 0.94 9.77 -23.19
N ILE A 143 -0.34 9.40 -22.98
CA ILE A 143 -1.36 10.34 -22.50
C ILE A 143 -0.93 10.95 -21.16
N GLY A 144 -0.32 10.17 -20.27
CA GLY A 144 0.17 10.69 -19.00
C GLY A 144 1.28 11.73 -19.13
N VAL A 145 2.05 11.73 -20.23
CA VAL A 145 3.04 12.79 -20.53
C VAL A 145 2.33 14.09 -20.88
N LYS A 146 1.31 14.02 -21.75
CA LYS A 146 0.48 15.18 -22.12
C LYS A 146 -0.23 15.77 -20.90
N GLN A 147 -0.71 14.90 -20.02
CA GLN A 147 -1.44 15.27 -18.79
C GLN A 147 -0.53 15.64 -17.61
N ARG A 148 0.80 15.65 -17.80
CA ARG A 148 1.75 16.04 -16.75
C ARG A 148 1.63 15.21 -15.46
N CYS A 149 1.29 13.93 -15.59
CA CYS A 149 0.94 13.07 -14.45
C CYS A 149 2.04 12.88 -13.41
N TYR A 150 3.31 13.20 -13.70
CA TYR A 150 4.38 13.17 -12.73
C TYR A 150 4.88 14.59 -12.40
N LYS A 151 4.78 14.97 -11.12
CA LYS A 151 5.17 16.29 -10.58
C LYS A 151 4.58 17.49 -11.33
N ASN A 152 3.39 17.34 -11.92
CA ASN A 152 2.73 18.36 -12.74
C ASN A 152 3.64 18.94 -13.85
N SER A 153 4.52 18.11 -14.43
CA SER A 153 5.48 18.54 -15.45
C SER A 153 5.58 17.56 -16.62
N VAL A 154 5.56 18.10 -17.85
CA VAL A 154 5.75 17.33 -19.09
C VAL A 154 7.12 16.66 -19.10
N ALA A 155 8.19 17.40 -18.77
CA ALA A 155 9.56 16.89 -18.80
C ALA A 155 9.76 15.71 -17.83
N TYR A 156 9.30 15.85 -16.58
CA TYR A 156 9.38 14.76 -15.61
C TYR A 156 8.52 13.56 -16.00
N SER A 157 7.34 13.80 -16.58
CA SER A 157 6.46 12.73 -17.08
C SER A 157 7.09 11.99 -18.26
N LEU A 158 7.75 12.71 -19.17
CA LEU A 158 8.49 12.13 -20.30
C LEU A 158 9.65 11.25 -19.84
N ILE A 159 10.44 11.71 -18.88
CA ILE A 159 11.53 10.91 -18.30
C ILE A 159 11.01 9.60 -17.71
N LYS A 160 9.92 9.68 -16.92
CA LYS A 160 9.29 8.48 -16.34
C LYS A 160 8.71 7.55 -17.40
N TYR A 161 8.17 8.10 -18.49
CA TYR A 161 7.71 7.33 -19.65
C TYR A 161 8.86 6.58 -20.33
N ILE A 162 9.98 7.25 -20.60
CA ILE A 162 11.17 6.63 -21.22
C ILE A 162 11.71 5.51 -20.34
N SER A 163 11.87 5.78 -19.04
CA SER A 163 12.32 4.78 -18.06
C SER A 163 11.41 3.55 -18.06
N LYS A 164 10.08 3.72 -18.10
CA LYS A 164 9.17 2.58 -18.19
C LYS A 164 9.28 1.81 -19.50
N LYS A 165 9.34 2.49 -20.65
CA LYS A 165 9.48 1.84 -21.95
C LYS A 165 10.79 1.07 -22.05
N GLU A 166 11.85 1.57 -21.45
CA GLU A 166 13.09 0.82 -21.31
C GLU A 166 12.90 -0.44 -20.46
N PHE A 167 12.25 -0.33 -19.29
CA PHE A 167 11.96 -1.49 -18.45
C PHE A 167 11.15 -2.54 -19.20
N ASP A 168 10.07 -2.13 -19.85
CA ASP A 168 9.20 -3.00 -20.62
C ASP A 168 9.96 -3.74 -21.71
N LYS A 169 10.78 -3.02 -22.48
CA LYS A 169 11.51 -3.58 -23.62
C LYS A 169 12.66 -4.50 -23.21
N LYS A 170 13.38 -4.17 -22.13
CA LYS A 170 14.67 -4.81 -21.81
C LYS A 170 14.60 -5.81 -20.67
N TYR A 171 13.73 -5.57 -19.68
CA TYR A 171 13.81 -6.24 -18.38
C TYR A 171 12.54 -7.00 -17.99
N ARG A 172 11.35 -6.56 -18.42
CA ARG A 172 10.05 -7.14 -18.04
C ARG A 172 10.02 -8.67 -18.07
N ASP A 173 10.35 -9.26 -19.21
CA ASP A 173 10.22 -10.72 -19.40
C ASP A 173 11.34 -11.52 -18.71
N LYS A 174 12.43 -10.85 -18.34
CA LYS A 174 13.61 -11.42 -17.66
C LYS A 174 13.48 -11.43 -16.14
N ILE A 175 12.49 -10.73 -15.57
CA ILE A 175 12.21 -10.81 -14.14
C ILE A 175 11.83 -12.26 -13.78
N ALA A 176 12.40 -12.80 -12.70
CA ALA A 176 12.16 -14.19 -12.30
C ALA A 176 10.74 -14.36 -11.75
N GLY A 177 10.32 -13.47 -10.84
CA GLY A 177 8.98 -13.47 -10.25
C GLY A 177 8.52 -12.07 -9.82
N PHE A 178 7.21 -11.90 -9.71
CA PHE A 178 6.54 -10.69 -9.26
C PHE A 178 5.73 -10.98 -7.99
N MET A 179 5.81 -10.08 -7.01
CA MET A 179 5.16 -10.17 -5.71
C MET A 179 4.16 -9.02 -5.52
N PRO A 180 2.96 -9.07 -6.14
CA PRO A 180 1.89 -8.13 -5.86
C PRO A 180 1.36 -8.28 -4.44
N ASN A 181 1.02 -7.17 -3.77
CA ASN A 181 0.54 -7.21 -2.38
C ASN A 181 -0.96 -7.53 -2.23
N SER A 182 -1.71 -7.64 -3.32
CA SER A 182 -3.12 -8.00 -3.36
C SER A 182 -3.48 -8.66 -4.68
N GLU A 183 -4.63 -9.33 -4.73
CA GLU A 183 -5.14 -9.94 -5.95
C GLU A 183 -5.53 -8.87 -6.98
N PHE A 184 -6.10 -7.76 -6.53
CA PHE A 184 -6.37 -6.60 -7.35
C PHE A 184 -5.11 -6.07 -8.02
N VAL A 185 -4.02 -5.92 -7.27
CA VAL A 185 -2.74 -5.45 -7.83
C VAL A 185 -2.16 -6.46 -8.80
N ARG A 186 -2.28 -7.76 -8.52
CA ARG A 186 -1.91 -8.84 -9.47
C ARG A 186 -2.67 -8.66 -10.78
N ASP A 187 -4.00 -8.56 -10.72
CA ASP A 187 -4.86 -8.54 -11.89
C ASP A 187 -4.64 -7.28 -12.73
N ARG A 188 -4.44 -6.12 -12.09
CA ARG A 188 -4.05 -4.89 -12.79
C ARG A 188 -2.72 -5.03 -13.52
N HIS A 189 -1.73 -5.69 -12.93
CA HIS A 189 -0.44 -5.90 -13.57
C HIS A 189 -0.48 -6.97 -14.67
N VAL A 190 -1.36 -7.97 -14.54
CA VAL A 190 -1.63 -8.92 -15.63
C VAL A 190 -2.33 -8.22 -16.80
N GLN A 191 -3.31 -7.35 -16.55
CA GLN A 191 -3.93 -6.51 -17.57
C GLN A 191 -2.92 -5.58 -18.27
N TYR A 192 -1.89 -5.12 -17.55
CA TYR A 192 -0.76 -4.36 -18.11
C TYR A 192 0.17 -5.21 -19.01
N GLY A 193 0.02 -6.54 -18.99
CA GLY A 193 0.80 -7.48 -19.79
C GLY A 193 2.00 -8.07 -19.06
N LEU A 194 1.96 -8.19 -17.72
CA LEU A 194 2.89 -9.06 -17.00
C LEU A 194 2.39 -10.51 -17.03
N ASN A 195 3.33 -11.46 -17.05
CA ASN A 195 3.01 -12.89 -17.12
C ASN A 195 2.42 -13.39 -15.80
N ILE A 196 1.17 -13.88 -15.85
CA ILE A 196 0.45 -14.43 -14.69
C ILE A 196 1.18 -15.61 -14.02
N ASN A 197 1.91 -16.42 -14.79
CA ASN A 197 2.65 -17.57 -14.25
C ASN A 197 3.87 -17.17 -13.40
N LYS A 198 4.28 -15.90 -13.48
CA LYS A 198 5.36 -15.32 -12.67
C LYS A 198 4.85 -14.59 -11.42
N MET A 199 3.55 -14.65 -11.13
CA MET A 199 2.93 -13.91 -10.02
C MET A 199 2.75 -14.77 -8.77
N ASN A 200 3.11 -14.21 -7.61
CA ASN A 200 2.84 -14.76 -6.28
C ASN A 200 2.34 -13.65 -5.36
N VAL A 201 1.08 -13.70 -4.93
CA VAL A 201 0.48 -12.64 -4.12
C VAL A 201 1.01 -12.68 -2.69
N MET A 202 1.49 -11.53 -2.23
CA MET A 202 2.13 -11.30 -0.96
C MET A 202 1.30 -10.34 -0.12
N TYR A 203 0.20 -10.84 0.46
CA TYR A 203 -0.55 -10.08 1.46
C TYR A 203 0.39 -9.65 2.59
N ASN A 204 0.51 -8.35 2.81
CA ASN A 204 1.31 -7.83 3.92
C ASN A 204 0.79 -8.39 5.25
N TYR A 205 1.69 -8.49 6.22
CA TYR A 205 1.32 -8.76 7.60
C TYR A 205 1.25 -7.46 8.39
N ILE A 206 0.61 -7.52 9.55
CA ILE A 206 0.52 -6.40 10.49
C ILE A 206 0.99 -6.85 11.87
N GLU A 207 1.79 -6.02 12.52
CA GLU A 207 2.13 -6.14 13.93
C GLU A 207 1.30 -5.13 14.70
N GLY A 208 0.77 -5.54 15.86
CA GLY A 208 -0.06 -4.66 16.66
C GLY A 208 -0.25 -5.17 18.07
N HIS A 209 -0.71 -4.27 18.92
CA HIS A 209 -1.18 -4.59 20.25
C HIS A 209 -2.56 -5.22 20.12
N CYS A 210 -2.74 -6.43 20.63
CA CYS A 210 -4.08 -6.97 20.84
C CYS A 210 -4.62 -6.37 22.14
N VAL A 211 -5.75 -5.67 22.08
CA VAL A 211 -6.43 -5.20 23.29
C VAL A 211 -7.19 -6.37 23.91
N ASN A 212 -6.96 -6.65 25.19
CA ASN A 212 -7.70 -7.68 25.92
C ASN A 212 -9.18 -7.27 26.06
N ASP A 213 -10.09 -8.13 25.63
CA ASP A 213 -11.56 -7.95 25.68
C ASP A 213 -12.13 -8.14 27.12
N GLU A 214 -11.31 -7.90 28.17
CA GLU A 214 -11.71 -8.07 29.58
C GLU A 214 -12.79 -7.08 30.02
N LYS A 215 -13.00 -6.00 29.27
CA LYS A 215 -14.06 -5.01 29.53
C LYS A 215 -15.18 -5.18 28.53
N ILE A 216 -16.42 -5.25 29.03
CA ILE A 216 -17.61 -5.07 28.21
C ILE A 216 -17.63 -3.61 27.76
N ILE A 217 -17.28 -3.36 26.51
CA ILE A 217 -17.26 -2.03 25.91
C ILE A 217 -18.49 -1.87 25.02
N GLU A 218 -19.28 -0.85 25.32
CA GLU A 218 -20.39 -0.42 24.47
C GLU A 218 -19.82 0.35 23.26
N ARG A 219 -19.81 -0.28 22.09
CA ARG A 219 -19.18 0.25 20.87
C ARG A 219 -20.18 1.08 20.10
N GLN A 220 -20.17 2.39 20.34
CA GLN A 220 -21.18 3.33 19.82
C GLN A 220 -20.68 4.25 18.70
N ARG A 221 -19.36 4.35 18.48
CA ARG A 221 -18.77 5.32 17.55
C ARG A 221 -18.18 4.65 16.32
N TYR A 222 -18.48 5.18 15.14
CA TYR A 222 -17.76 4.86 13.92
C TYR A 222 -16.41 5.58 13.90
N LEU A 223 -15.42 4.98 13.25
CA LEU A 223 -14.08 5.53 13.17
C LEU A 223 -13.62 5.63 11.72
N TYR A 224 -13.20 6.81 11.31
CA TYR A 224 -12.26 6.96 10.21
C TYR A 224 -10.86 7.15 10.80
N PHE A 225 -9.88 6.39 10.30
CA PHE A 225 -8.49 6.68 10.58
C PHE A 225 -7.58 6.50 9.37
N GLY A 226 -6.61 7.41 9.24
CA GLY A 226 -5.65 7.40 8.12
C GLY A 226 -5.27 8.81 7.68
N ARG A 227 -4.63 8.92 6.51
CA ARG A 227 -4.24 10.23 5.97
C ARG A 227 -5.48 11.05 5.61
N ILE A 228 -5.54 12.30 6.04
CA ILE A 228 -6.67 13.20 5.75
C ILE A 228 -6.34 14.00 4.48
N SER A 229 -6.66 13.36 3.35
CA SER A 229 -6.26 13.76 2.00
C SER A 229 -7.40 13.52 1.02
N LYS A 230 -7.33 14.13 -0.17
CA LYS A 230 -8.46 14.12 -1.12
C LYS A 230 -8.81 12.70 -1.58
N GLU A 231 -7.80 11.90 -1.93
CA GLU A 231 -7.96 10.53 -2.40
C GLU A 231 -8.54 9.59 -1.33
N LYS A 232 -8.50 10.00 -0.06
CA LYS A 232 -9.04 9.23 1.05
C LYS A 232 -10.52 9.49 1.35
N GLY A 233 -11.15 10.44 0.65
CA GLY A 233 -12.61 10.57 0.62
C GLY A 233 -13.30 10.91 1.94
N VAL A 234 -12.58 11.51 2.91
CA VAL A 234 -13.11 11.80 4.27
C VAL A 234 -14.39 12.65 4.22
N PHE A 235 -14.50 13.57 3.26
CA PHE A 235 -15.70 14.40 3.08
C PHE A 235 -16.96 13.58 2.75
N THR A 236 -16.83 12.45 2.06
CA THR A 236 -17.96 11.55 1.78
C THR A 236 -18.52 10.99 3.08
N ILE A 237 -17.66 10.67 4.06
CA ILE A 237 -18.08 10.25 5.39
C ILE A 237 -18.77 11.39 6.15
N ILE A 238 -18.15 12.57 6.19
CA ILE A 238 -18.72 13.73 6.92
C ILE A 238 -20.12 14.08 6.39
N LYS A 239 -20.31 14.10 5.07
CA LYS A 239 -21.61 14.34 4.44
C LYS A 239 -22.63 13.25 4.77
N ALA A 240 -22.21 12.01 4.95
CA ALA A 240 -23.13 10.95 5.39
C ALA A 240 -23.60 11.20 6.83
N PHE A 241 -22.66 11.50 7.75
CA PHE A 241 -22.97 11.71 9.16
C PHE A 241 -23.69 13.03 9.46
N GLN A 242 -23.67 14.00 8.54
CA GLN A 242 -24.49 15.20 8.64
C GLN A 242 -25.99 14.89 8.81
N ASP A 243 -26.48 13.82 8.19
CA ASP A 243 -27.90 13.43 8.26
C ASP A 243 -28.15 12.26 9.23
N MET A 244 -27.10 11.65 9.78
CA MET A 244 -27.18 10.52 10.72
C MET A 244 -26.90 11.00 12.15
N ILE A 245 -27.69 11.96 12.63
CA ILE A 245 -27.43 12.69 13.88
C ILE A 245 -27.39 11.82 15.14
N ASP A 246 -28.05 10.66 15.11
CA ASP A 246 -28.08 9.69 16.21
C ASP A 246 -26.80 8.84 16.28
N LEU A 247 -26.03 8.79 15.18
CA LEU A 247 -24.77 8.05 15.10
C LEU A 247 -23.57 8.96 15.27
N GLN A 248 -22.54 8.42 15.90
CA GLN A 248 -21.34 9.16 16.26
C GLN A 248 -20.15 8.78 15.39
N LEU A 249 -19.36 9.76 14.95
CA LEU A 249 -18.17 9.58 14.13
C LEU A 249 -16.93 10.22 14.75
N ASP A 250 -15.85 9.46 14.77
CA ASP A 250 -14.49 9.94 15.04
C ASP A 250 -13.65 9.95 13.78
N ILE A 251 -12.95 11.06 13.57
CA ILE A 251 -11.99 11.23 12.48
C ILE A 251 -10.61 11.37 13.10
N MET A 252 -9.72 10.46 12.76
CA MET A 252 -8.36 10.39 13.28
C MET A 252 -7.32 10.39 12.17
N GLY A 253 -6.22 11.10 12.38
CA GLY A 253 -5.07 11.12 11.49
C GLY A 253 -4.57 12.53 11.19
N SER A 254 -3.76 12.65 10.15
CA SER A 254 -3.12 13.89 9.73
C SER A 254 -3.12 14.02 8.21
N GLY A 255 -3.06 15.24 7.70
CA GLY A 255 -3.02 15.51 6.26
C GLY A 255 -3.44 16.92 5.92
N GLU A 256 -3.36 17.25 4.63
CA GLU A 256 -3.58 18.60 4.11
C GLU A 256 -5.03 19.08 4.24
N LEU A 257 -6.00 18.18 4.44
CA LEU A 257 -7.41 18.55 4.56
C LEU A 257 -7.89 18.73 6.02
N VAL A 258 -7.02 18.59 7.03
CA VAL A 258 -7.41 18.71 8.46
C VAL A 258 -8.12 20.03 8.78
N GLU A 259 -7.55 21.16 8.35
CA GLU A 259 -8.16 22.48 8.58
C GLU A 259 -9.52 22.60 7.86
N GLN A 260 -9.63 22.05 6.66
CA GLN A 260 -10.86 22.12 5.87
C GLN A 260 -11.98 21.30 6.52
N ILE A 261 -11.69 20.08 6.99
CA ILE A 261 -12.72 19.23 7.62
C ILE A 261 -13.17 19.81 8.97
N THR A 262 -12.24 20.35 9.76
CA THR A 262 -12.57 20.91 11.09
C THR A 262 -13.37 22.20 10.98
N LYS A 263 -13.05 23.04 9.98
CA LYS A 263 -13.86 24.20 9.61
C LYS A 263 -15.26 23.78 9.16
N TYR A 264 -15.36 22.78 8.28
CA TYR A 264 -16.65 22.29 7.78
C TYR A 264 -17.55 21.78 8.92
N ILE A 265 -17.02 20.95 9.82
CA ILE A 265 -17.72 20.44 11.02
C ILE A 265 -18.28 21.58 11.87
N ARG A 266 -17.48 22.64 12.10
CA ARG A 266 -17.88 23.81 12.88
C ARG A 266 -18.96 24.64 12.20
N GLU A 267 -18.78 24.95 10.92
CA GLU A 267 -19.71 25.78 10.14
C GLU A 267 -21.07 25.12 9.97
N HIS A 268 -21.12 23.78 9.89
CA HIS A 268 -22.36 23.02 9.77
C HIS A 268 -22.91 22.56 11.13
N GLY A 269 -22.26 22.90 12.24
CA GLY A 269 -22.74 22.57 13.60
C GLY A 269 -22.84 21.07 13.88
N LEU A 270 -21.99 20.23 13.27
CA LEU A 270 -22.06 18.78 13.37
C LEU A 270 -21.60 18.30 14.76
N LYS A 271 -22.54 18.09 15.67
CA LYS A 271 -22.24 17.67 17.07
C LYS A 271 -21.84 16.20 17.20
N ASN A 272 -22.23 15.38 16.22
CA ASN A 272 -21.99 13.94 16.22
C ASN A 272 -20.67 13.54 15.53
N VAL A 273 -19.96 14.49 14.91
CA VAL A 273 -18.67 14.28 14.24
C VAL A 273 -17.56 15.01 14.99
N ARG A 274 -16.50 14.31 15.40
CA ARG A 274 -15.32 14.93 16.02
C ARG A 274 -14.01 14.52 15.35
N TYR A 275 -13.11 15.48 15.22
CA TYR A 275 -11.71 15.22 14.89
C TYR A 275 -10.91 15.04 16.17
N ILE A 276 -10.21 13.91 16.32
CA ILE A 276 -9.52 13.52 17.58
C ILE A 276 -7.99 13.63 17.49
N GLY A 277 -7.46 14.20 16.40
CA GLY A 277 -6.01 14.28 16.16
C GLY A 277 -5.45 13.00 15.55
N SER A 278 -4.15 12.78 15.69
CA SER A 278 -3.47 11.54 15.29
C SER A 278 -3.12 10.71 16.53
N ARG A 279 -3.17 9.38 16.43
CA ARG A 279 -2.73 8.42 17.45
C ARG A 279 -1.89 7.32 16.80
N THR A 280 -1.05 6.66 17.58
CA THR A 280 -0.18 5.57 17.12
C THR A 280 -0.02 4.50 18.19
N GLY A 281 0.44 3.30 17.81
CA GLY A 281 0.75 2.24 18.75
C GLY A 281 -0.48 1.79 19.55
N LYS A 282 -0.33 1.70 20.88
CA LYS A 282 -1.39 1.23 21.78
C LYS A 282 -2.64 2.12 21.76
N GLU A 283 -2.49 3.44 21.74
CA GLU A 283 -3.63 4.38 21.70
C GLU A 283 -4.46 4.20 20.42
N LEU A 284 -3.79 3.95 19.28
CA LEU A 284 -4.47 3.65 18.03
C LEU A 284 -5.27 2.34 18.14
N ALA A 285 -4.65 1.29 18.69
CA ALA A 285 -5.31 0.00 18.88
C ALA A 285 -6.54 0.12 19.80
N GLU A 286 -6.45 0.88 20.89
CA GLU A 286 -7.58 1.14 21.80
C GLU A 286 -8.73 1.86 21.10
N VAL A 287 -8.44 2.93 20.36
CA VAL A 287 -9.47 3.69 19.62
C VAL A 287 -10.15 2.82 18.55
N ILE A 288 -9.39 1.97 17.85
CA ILE A 288 -9.96 1.02 16.88
C ILE A 288 -10.83 -0.01 17.60
N HIS A 289 -10.36 -0.57 18.71
CA HIS A 289 -11.06 -1.59 19.48
C HIS A 289 -12.39 -1.09 20.08
N GLU A 290 -12.45 0.19 20.47
CA GLU A 290 -13.66 0.83 21.00
C GLU A 290 -14.66 1.25 19.89
N ALA A 291 -14.24 1.28 18.63
CA ALA A 291 -15.11 1.65 17.52
C ALA A 291 -16.12 0.55 17.19
N LYS A 292 -17.33 0.96 16.78
CA LYS A 292 -18.39 0.08 16.25
C LYS A 292 -18.00 -0.51 14.90
N ALA A 293 -17.49 0.34 14.02
CA ALA A 293 -16.91 -0.06 12.76
C ALA A 293 -15.93 1.00 12.28
N VAL A 294 -14.95 0.57 11.48
CA VAL A 294 -14.03 1.46 10.79
C VAL A 294 -14.55 1.73 9.38
N ILE A 295 -14.59 3.00 8.98
CA ILE A 295 -14.99 3.40 7.63
C ILE A 295 -13.74 3.66 6.78
N VAL A 296 -13.58 2.88 5.72
CA VAL A 296 -12.48 3.03 4.74
C VAL A 296 -13.03 3.64 3.46
N SER A 297 -12.87 4.97 3.33
CA SER A 297 -13.54 5.78 2.31
C SER A 297 -12.71 6.13 1.08
N SER A 298 -11.68 5.34 0.76
CA SER A 298 -10.78 5.66 -0.35
C SER A 298 -11.54 5.82 -1.68
N GLU A 299 -11.24 6.92 -2.38
CA GLU A 299 -11.79 7.28 -3.70
C GLU A 299 -10.84 6.93 -4.86
N TRP A 300 -9.66 6.41 -4.51
CA TRP A 300 -8.68 5.84 -5.43
C TRP A 300 -8.61 4.31 -5.29
N ASP A 301 -8.01 3.65 -6.28
CA ASP A 301 -7.79 2.20 -6.26
C ASP A 301 -6.70 1.85 -5.24
N GLU A 302 -7.05 1.69 -3.98
CA GLU A 302 -6.08 1.41 -2.92
C GLU A 302 -5.49 -0.01 -3.06
N PRO A 303 -4.16 -0.19 -3.10
CA PRO A 303 -3.54 -1.51 -3.33
C PRO A 303 -3.88 -2.56 -2.27
N LEU A 304 -3.64 -2.24 -1.00
CA LEU A 304 -3.89 -3.09 0.17
C LEU A 304 -3.92 -2.19 1.43
N PRO A 305 -5.08 -1.66 1.83
CA PRO A 305 -5.20 -0.73 2.96
C PRO A 305 -4.79 -1.37 4.29
N ARG A 306 -3.78 -0.80 4.95
CA ARG A 306 -3.35 -1.23 6.29
C ARG A 306 -4.42 -1.03 7.36
N THR A 307 -5.27 -0.03 7.19
CA THR A 307 -6.34 0.30 8.12
C THR A 307 -7.31 -0.86 8.32
N ILE A 308 -7.57 -1.67 7.28
CA ILE A 308 -8.42 -2.86 7.38
C ILE A 308 -7.73 -3.94 8.22
N MET A 309 -6.44 -4.20 7.98
CA MET A 309 -5.66 -5.16 8.77
C MET A 309 -5.59 -4.74 10.25
N GLU A 310 -5.37 -3.45 10.51
CA GLU A 310 -5.34 -2.88 11.86
C GLU A 310 -6.72 -2.96 12.55
N SER A 311 -7.82 -2.83 11.79
CA SER A 311 -9.19 -3.02 12.30
C SER A 311 -9.46 -4.48 12.67
N TYR A 312 -9.07 -5.41 11.80
CA TYR A 312 -9.28 -6.84 12.02
C TYR A 312 -8.49 -7.38 13.21
N LEU A 313 -7.29 -6.85 13.48
CA LEU A 313 -6.54 -7.18 14.70
C LEU A 313 -7.29 -6.85 15.99
N GLN A 314 -8.21 -5.88 15.98
CA GLN A 314 -9.02 -5.51 17.15
C GLN A 314 -10.42 -6.14 17.14
N GLY A 315 -10.72 -6.95 16.12
CA GLY A 315 -12.06 -7.49 15.89
C GLY A 315 -13.07 -6.41 15.53
N THR A 316 -12.63 -5.30 14.92
CA THR A 316 -13.50 -4.19 14.53
C THR A 316 -13.92 -4.35 13.07
N PRO A 317 -15.24 -4.48 12.78
CA PRO A 317 -15.74 -4.60 11.42
C PRO A 317 -15.45 -3.37 10.54
N VAL A 318 -15.48 -3.55 9.23
CA VAL A 318 -15.13 -2.48 8.27
C VAL A 318 -16.28 -2.15 7.32
N VAL A 319 -16.58 -0.88 7.14
CA VAL A 319 -17.41 -0.37 6.04
C VAL A 319 -16.48 0.26 5.00
N GLY A 320 -16.24 -0.42 3.88
CA GLY A 320 -15.23 -0.04 2.89
C GLY A 320 -15.78 0.26 1.50
N THR A 321 -15.04 1.00 0.67
CA THR A 321 -15.45 1.27 -0.71
C THR A 321 -15.23 0.09 -1.66
N ASP A 322 -15.88 0.14 -2.81
CA ASP A 322 -15.69 -0.78 -3.95
C ASP A 322 -14.39 -0.56 -4.75
N ARG A 323 -13.34 0.04 -4.15
CA ARG A 323 -12.14 0.50 -4.86
C ARG A 323 -10.91 -0.33 -4.52
N GLY A 324 -10.08 -0.57 -5.53
CA GLY A 324 -8.79 -1.24 -5.33
C GLY A 324 -8.92 -2.63 -4.73
N GLY A 325 -8.02 -2.96 -3.82
CA GLY A 325 -8.02 -4.16 -3.00
C GLY A 325 -8.90 -4.07 -1.74
N ILE A 326 -9.74 -3.05 -1.55
CA ILE A 326 -10.68 -3.01 -0.42
C ILE A 326 -11.70 -4.17 -0.50
N PRO A 327 -12.36 -4.44 -1.65
CA PRO A 327 -13.36 -5.50 -1.75
C PRO A 327 -12.84 -6.91 -1.49
N GLU A 328 -11.58 -7.20 -1.83
CA GLU A 328 -10.99 -8.52 -1.57
C GLU A 328 -10.59 -8.75 -0.10
N MET A 329 -10.57 -7.69 0.70
CA MET A 329 -10.29 -7.78 2.13
C MET A 329 -11.57 -7.91 2.96
N ILE A 330 -12.70 -7.38 2.46
CA ILE A 330 -13.99 -7.39 3.16
C ILE A 330 -14.83 -8.56 2.66
N ASN A 331 -15.13 -9.50 3.55
CA ASN A 331 -16.11 -10.53 3.32
C ASN A 331 -17.50 -9.99 3.67
N GLU A 332 -18.26 -9.64 2.63
CA GLU A 332 -19.56 -8.96 2.70
C GLU A 332 -20.52 -9.68 3.67
N GLY A 333 -20.94 -8.99 4.73
CA GLY A 333 -21.81 -9.52 5.79
C GLY A 333 -21.12 -10.38 6.85
N GLN A 334 -19.84 -10.71 6.70
CA GLN A 334 -19.07 -11.49 7.67
C GLN A 334 -18.00 -10.67 8.39
N THR A 335 -17.29 -9.79 7.70
CA THR A 335 -16.27 -8.92 8.32
C THR A 335 -16.58 -7.43 8.12
N GLY A 336 -17.73 -7.12 7.51
CA GLY A 336 -18.12 -5.76 7.20
C GLY A 336 -19.03 -5.65 5.98
N TYR A 337 -19.09 -4.44 5.41
CA TYR A 337 -19.94 -4.12 4.26
C TYR A 337 -19.22 -3.23 3.25
N ILE A 338 -19.52 -3.44 1.98
CA ILE A 338 -18.98 -2.67 0.86
C ILE A 338 -20.01 -1.63 0.38
N TYR A 339 -19.54 -0.42 0.09
CA TYR A 339 -20.34 0.63 -0.52
C TYR A 339 -19.67 1.25 -1.74
N LYS A 340 -20.44 1.90 -2.60
CA LYS A 340 -19.91 2.58 -3.79
C LYS A 340 -19.11 3.82 -3.41
N SER A 341 -17.89 3.92 -3.91
CA SER A 341 -16.99 5.05 -3.63
C SER A 341 -17.59 6.41 -3.99
N GLY A 342 -17.41 7.40 -3.12
CA GLY A 342 -17.96 8.75 -3.25
C GLY A 342 -19.49 8.85 -3.09
N ASP A 343 -20.20 7.73 -2.94
CA ASP A 343 -21.66 7.69 -2.84
C ASP A 343 -22.13 7.71 -1.38
N VAL A 344 -22.58 8.89 -0.94
CA VAL A 344 -23.12 9.12 0.41
C VAL A 344 -24.32 8.22 0.71
N ARG A 345 -25.19 7.97 -0.27
CA ARG A 345 -26.38 7.14 -0.06
C ARG A 345 -25.98 5.68 0.13
N SER A 346 -25.07 5.18 -0.71
CA SER A 346 -24.54 3.81 -0.57
C SER A 346 -23.84 3.60 0.77
N LEU A 347 -23.07 4.59 1.24
CA LEU A 347 -22.44 4.55 2.56
C LEU A 347 -23.49 4.44 3.68
N LYS A 348 -24.51 5.31 3.66
CA LYS A 348 -25.61 5.28 4.64
C LYS A 348 -26.31 3.92 4.66
N CYS A 349 -26.59 3.32 3.50
CA CYS A 349 -27.21 1.99 3.43
C CYS A 349 -26.34 0.91 4.10
N SER A 350 -25.02 0.97 3.92
CA SER A 350 -24.10 0.01 4.55
C SER A 350 -23.99 0.20 6.06
N ILE A 351 -24.00 1.46 6.52
CA ILE A 351 -24.09 1.78 7.95
C ILE A 351 -25.42 1.30 8.52
N SER A 352 -26.55 1.51 7.84
CA SER A 352 -27.85 0.99 8.31
C SER A 352 -27.88 -0.53 8.43
N ARG A 353 -27.18 -1.26 7.55
CA ARG A 353 -27.02 -2.73 7.68
C ARG A 353 -26.17 -3.13 8.88
N MET A 354 -25.19 -2.31 9.26
CA MET A 354 -24.42 -2.49 10.50
C MET A 354 -25.28 -2.23 11.73
N GLU A 355 -26.11 -1.18 11.70
CA GLU A 355 -27.03 -0.84 12.79
C GLU A 355 -28.17 -1.85 12.96
N SER A 356 -28.55 -2.60 11.91
CA SER A 356 -29.62 -3.59 11.98
C SER A 356 -29.19 -4.97 12.52
N LEU A 357 -27.91 -5.16 12.84
CA LEU A 357 -27.41 -6.43 13.37
C LEU A 357 -27.90 -6.65 14.80
N SER A 358 -28.28 -7.89 15.13
CA SER A 358 -28.42 -8.30 16.53
C SER A 358 -27.05 -8.38 17.21
N ASP A 359 -27.04 -8.40 18.54
CA ASP A 359 -25.79 -8.52 19.32
C ASP A 359 -25.00 -9.78 18.95
N ASP A 360 -25.70 -10.91 18.70
CA ASP A 360 -25.07 -12.17 18.26
C ASP A 360 -24.46 -12.05 16.86
N GLN A 361 -25.17 -11.42 15.92
CA GLN A 361 -24.66 -11.22 14.56
C GLN A 361 -23.45 -10.28 14.54
N TYR A 362 -23.51 -9.20 15.33
CA TYR A 362 -22.40 -8.27 15.48
C TYR A 362 -21.20 -8.96 16.14
N THR A 363 -21.42 -9.75 17.19
CA THR A 363 -20.36 -10.54 17.85
C THR A 363 -19.72 -11.53 16.88
N TYR A 364 -20.51 -12.24 16.09
CA TYR A 364 -20.01 -13.13 15.03
C TYR A 364 -19.14 -12.37 14.01
N MET A 365 -19.59 -11.18 13.59
CA MET A 365 -18.84 -10.33 12.65
C MET A 365 -17.48 -9.91 13.22
N ARG A 366 -17.43 -9.55 14.52
CA ARG A 366 -16.17 -9.21 15.22
C ARG A 366 -15.21 -10.40 15.28
N LEU A 367 -15.71 -11.58 15.63
CA LEU A 367 -14.90 -12.81 15.69
C LEU A 367 -14.36 -13.19 14.30
N SER A 368 -15.17 -13.03 13.26
CA SER A 368 -14.75 -13.25 11.87
C SER A 368 -13.62 -12.31 11.45
N CYS A 369 -13.62 -11.06 11.92
CA CYS A 369 -12.51 -10.12 11.68
C CYS A 369 -11.21 -10.61 12.33
N LEU A 370 -11.26 -11.06 13.59
CA LEU A 370 -10.10 -11.62 14.30
C LEU A 370 -9.56 -12.87 13.60
N GLU A 371 -10.47 -13.74 13.15
CA GLU A 371 -10.12 -14.95 12.40
C GLU A 371 -9.42 -14.62 11.07
N GLU A 372 -9.95 -13.66 10.30
CA GLU A 372 -9.33 -13.21 9.05
C GLU A 372 -7.91 -12.65 9.30
N ALA A 373 -7.73 -11.85 10.35
CA ALA A 373 -6.40 -11.36 10.75
C ALA A 373 -5.42 -12.51 11.03
N LYS A 374 -5.85 -13.49 11.83
CA LYS A 374 -5.03 -14.66 12.20
C LYS A 374 -4.72 -15.57 11.01
N ASN A 375 -5.65 -15.70 10.07
CA ASN A 375 -5.50 -16.62 8.93
C ASN A 375 -4.69 -16.01 7.79
N LYS A 376 -4.72 -14.68 7.62
CA LYS A 376 -4.18 -14.03 6.42
C LYS A 376 -3.03 -13.05 6.68
N TYR A 377 -3.07 -12.30 7.77
CA TYR A 377 -2.22 -11.11 7.98
C TYR A 377 -1.18 -11.27 9.10
N THR A 378 -0.81 -12.51 9.45
CA THR A 378 0.28 -12.78 10.41
C THR A 378 1.64 -12.90 9.73
N LYS A 379 2.70 -12.74 10.53
CA LYS A 379 4.09 -12.87 10.09
C LYS A 379 4.39 -14.27 9.54
N GLU A 380 3.90 -15.31 10.21
CA GLU A 380 4.10 -16.71 9.83
C GLU A 380 3.50 -16.97 8.45
N LYS A 381 2.28 -16.46 8.20
CA LYS A 381 1.61 -16.57 6.90
C LYS A 381 2.34 -15.80 5.81
N TYR A 382 2.87 -14.62 6.13
CA TYR A 382 3.70 -13.86 5.19
C TYR A 382 4.96 -14.64 4.80
N VAL A 383 5.69 -15.18 5.77
CA VAL A 383 6.92 -15.95 5.52
C VAL A 383 6.63 -17.22 4.74
N GLN A 384 5.56 -17.94 5.08
CA GLN A 384 5.14 -19.13 4.35
C GLN A 384 4.98 -18.82 2.85
N ARG A 385 4.22 -17.76 2.50
CA ARG A 385 4.03 -17.32 1.11
C ARG A 385 5.35 -16.91 0.45
N PHE A 386 6.25 -16.28 1.19
CA PHE A 386 7.55 -15.85 0.67
C PHE A 386 8.45 -17.04 0.33
N ILE A 387 8.51 -18.05 1.20
CA ILE A 387 9.27 -19.28 0.97
C ILE A 387 8.70 -20.04 -0.24
N GLU A 388 7.37 -20.14 -0.35
CA GLU A 388 6.71 -20.72 -1.52
C GLU A 388 7.07 -19.96 -2.80
N CYS A 389 7.14 -18.63 -2.74
CA CYS A 389 7.55 -17.79 -3.86
C CYS A 389 9.01 -18.03 -4.27
N ILE A 390 9.94 -18.09 -3.32
CA ILE A 390 11.35 -18.44 -3.58
C ILE A 390 11.42 -19.82 -4.24
N GLY A 391 10.77 -20.83 -3.64
CA GLY A 391 10.80 -22.20 -4.14
C GLY A 391 10.20 -22.35 -5.55
N ARG A 392 9.35 -21.42 -5.97
CA ARG A 392 8.78 -21.38 -7.33
C ARG A 392 9.72 -20.77 -8.36
N HIS A 393 10.40 -19.68 -8.01
CA HIS A 393 11.08 -18.82 -8.99
C HIS A 393 12.60 -18.91 -8.98
N LEU A 394 13.21 -19.45 -7.92
CA LEU A 394 14.67 -19.50 -7.74
C LEU A 394 15.25 -20.93 -7.84
N LYS A 395 14.58 -21.83 -8.59
CA LYS A 395 15.03 -23.22 -8.78
C LYS A 395 16.23 -23.34 -9.72
#